data_AF-A0A2Z2MRW0-F1
#
_entry.id   AF-A0A2Z2MRW0-F1
#
_cell.length_a   1.000
_cell.length_b   1.000
_cell.length_c   1.000
_cell.angle_alpha   90.00
_cell.angle_beta   90.00
_cell.angle_gamma   90.00
#
_symmetry.space_group_name_H-M   'P 1'
#
loop_
_entity.id
_entity.type
_entity.pdbx_description
1 polymer ?
#
loop_
_entity_poly.entity_id
_entity_poly.type
_entity_poly.pdbx_seq_one_letter_code
_entity_poly.pdbx_strand_id
1 'polypeptide(L)'
;MVCKKFFRTRPVMEADCLWGEGHKRAAEDVLNAVLRGNAAILLGPRRVGKTSVVSVMAEKLKRKRGHHYIYFNFSRFLGARAISISDIEPRRTSLKMITASKSYTVSFRGISVEVRKTSIEEFSRDFSTLVRVLSQNSRLGVLIFDEAQVLARLKNLDFRGLLQEITDSYPNISLVFTGSMPGMLIEYLNPGPSKPNFMRSAEVFTLPRWNSEEGKAYLMEGFRSYGIRVTNELELSRAVEELGGVPGFISHYGLTVVNLVRNGKDPKEALPMALEESRRYALDEWRKDIEAFLNVYNSEVYMGVLEVLAKAYPSALRGAEVYRKLQSLGIAPARIQHVYKYLETLEKAGFVRSAEKRYWIEDPLLREVVEKFSLH
;
A
#
# COMPACT_ATOMS: atom_id res chain seq x y z
N MET A 1 -13.25 14.27 -20.00
CA MET A 1 -14.45 13.90 -19.22
C MET A 1 -14.28 14.42 -17.81
N VAL A 2 -15.30 15.04 -17.19
CA VAL A 2 -15.22 15.47 -15.78
C VAL A 2 -15.27 14.22 -14.89
N CYS A 3 -14.32 14.08 -13.97
CA CYS A 3 -14.29 12.98 -13.03
C CYS A 3 -15.52 13.05 -12.10
N LYS A 4 -16.51 12.17 -12.31
CA LYS A 4 -17.67 12.06 -11.41
C LYS A 4 -17.18 11.56 -10.04
N LYS A 5 -17.56 12.25 -8.95
CA LYS A 5 -17.08 11.98 -7.59
C LYS A 5 -15.56 12.14 -7.47
N PHE A 6 -15.07 13.37 -7.60
CA PHE A 6 -13.64 13.69 -7.61
C PHE A 6 -12.97 13.29 -6.28
N PHE A 7 -13.54 13.73 -5.15
CA PHE A 7 -13.13 13.26 -3.82
C PHE A 7 -13.79 11.92 -3.51
N ARG A 8 -12.98 10.95 -3.10
CA ARG A 8 -13.42 9.59 -2.80
C ARG A 8 -12.49 8.88 -1.83
N THR A 9 -13.06 8.01 -0.99
CA THR A 9 -12.31 7.14 -0.08
C THR A 9 -11.94 5.79 -0.71
N ARG A 10 -12.56 5.46 -1.85
CA ARG A 10 -12.27 4.23 -2.61
C ARG A 10 -11.15 4.46 -3.63
N PRO A 11 -10.37 3.42 -3.97
CA PRO A 11 -9.35 3.51 -5.03
C PRO A 11 -9.92 4.04 -6.34
N VAL A 12 -9.13 4.87 -7.03
CA VAL A 12 -9.45 5.37 -8.37
C VAL A 12 -9.24 4.24 -9.38
N MET A 13 -10.19 4.05 -10.28
CA MET A 13 -10.08 3.04 -11.35
C MET A 13 -10.06 3.69 -12.74
N GLU A 14 -10.58 4.91 -12.86
CA GLU A 14 -10.60 5.66 -14.10
C GLU A 14 -9.29 6.45 -14.28
N ALA A 15 -8.61 6.25 -15.42
CA ALA A 15 -7.36 6.93 -15.72
C ALA A 15 -7.48 8.47 -15.66
N ASP A 16 -8.58 9.01 -16.18
CA ASP A 16 -8.84 10.45 -16.20
C ASP A 16 -9.05 11.04 -14.79
N CYS A 17 -9.37 10.19 -13.80
CA CYS A 17 -9.56 10.58 -12.41
C CYS A 17 -8.30 10.41 -11.56
N LEU A 18 -7.24 9.79 -12.08
CA LEU A 18 -6.01 9.57 -11.32
C LEU A 18 -5.25 10.89 -11.24
N TRP A 19 -5.11 11.44 -10.02
CA TRP A 19 -4.41 12.69 -9.80
C TRP A 19 -2.91 12.49 -9.55
N GLY A 20 -2.13 13.48 -9.97
CA GLY A 20 -0.70 13.56 -9.76
C GLY A 20 0.13 13.02 -10.92
N GLU A 21 1.17 13.74 -11.30
CA GLU A 21 2.03 13.33 -12.43
C GLU A 21 2.79 12.06 -12.09
N GLY A 22 3.29 11.95 -10.87
CA GLY A 22 3.97 10.74 -10.38
C GLY A 22 3.06 9.52 -10.40
N HIS A 23 1.78 9.66 -10.00
CA HIS A 23 0.80 8.57 -10.01
C HIS A 23 0.41 8.16 -11.43
N LYS A 24 0.16 9.12 -12.32
CA LYS A 24 -0.13 8.87 -13.73
C LYS A 24 1.04 8.15 -14.40
N ARG A 25 2.26 8.64 -14.19
CA ARG A 25 3.49 8.04 -14.72
C ARG A 25 3.69 6.63 -14.17
N ALA A 26 3.53 6.42 -12.87
CA ALA A 26 3.64 5.10 -12.27
C ALA A 26 2.62 4.11 -12.85
N ALA A 27 1.40 4.53 -13.19
CA ALA A 27 0.42 3.67 -13.83
C ALA A 27 0.84 3.24 -15.24
N GLU A 28 1.44 4.15 -16.02
CA GLU A 28 2.02 3.83 -17.33
C GLU A 28 3.27 2.96 -17.21
N ASP A 29 4.18 3.27 -16.29
CA ASP A 29 5.43 2.53 -16.13
C ASP A 29 5.17 1.09 -15.70
N VAL A 30 4.27 0.88 -14.74
CA VAL A 30 3.81 -0.46 -14.34
C VAL A 30 3.14 -1.18 -15.51
N LEU A 31 2.30 -0.49 -16.30
CA LEU A 31 1.67 -1.08 -17.50
C LEU A 31 2.73 -1.52 -18.52
N ASN A 32 3.72 -0.67 -18.77
CA ASN A 32 4.77 -0.93 -19.74
C ASN A 32 5.68 -2.08 -19.30
N ALA A 33 6.00 -2.16 -18.01
CA ALA A 33 6.74 -3.30 -17.44
C ALA A 33 6.01 -4.61 -17.69
N VAL A 34 4.71 -4.70 -17.36
CA VAL A 34 3.94 -5.95 -17.59
C VAL A 34 3.76 -6.27 -19.07
N LEU A 35 3.62 -5.25 -19.94
CA LEU A 35 3.54 -5.48 -21.39
C LEU A 35 4.82 -6.05 -21.99
N ARG A 36 5.98 -5.82 -21.36
CA ARG A 36 7.26 -6.44 -21.71
C ARG A 36 7.43 -7.85 -21.17
N GLY A 37 6.50 -8.35 -20.35
CA GLY A 37 6.63 -9.63 -19.65
C GLY A 37 7.32 -9.51 -18.29
N ASN A 38 7.74 -8.31 -17.87
CA ASN A 38 8.49 -8.13 -16.62
C ASN A 38 7.55 -8.13 -15.40
N ALA A 39 8.10 -8.55 -14.26
CA ALA A 39 7.45 -8.32 -12.98
C ALA A 39 7.53 -6.82 -12.62
N ALA A 40 6.50 -6.28 -11.98
CA ALA A 40 6.46 -4.90 -11.52
C ALA A 40 6.21 -4.84 -10.00
N ILE A 41 7.01 -4.06 -9.28
CA ILE A 41 6.89 -3.91 -7.82
C ILE A 41 6.64 -2.44 -7.51
N LEU A 42 5.44 -2.11 -7.04
CA LEU A 42 5.05 -0.76 -6.65
C LEU A 42 5.13 -0.57 -5.13
N LEU A 43 6.13 0.16 -4.69
CA LEU A 43 6.40 0.46 -3.29
C LEU A 43 5.88 1.84 -2.92
N GLY A 44 5.55 2.04 -1.65
CA GLY A 44 5.21 3.35 -1.12
C GLY A 44 4.38 3.28 0.16
N PRO A 45 4.30 4.36 0.94
CA PRO A 45 3.58 4.37 2.21
C PRO A 45 2.09 3.98 2.07
N ARG A 46 1.44 3.67 3.20
CA ARG A 46 -0.02 3.46 3.20
C ARG A 46 -0.76 4.70 2.72
N ARG A 47 -1.90 4.46 2.07
CA ARG A 47 -2.83 5.51 1.58
C ARG A 47 -2.23 6.47 0.54
N VAL A 48 -1.04 6.16 0.00
CA VAL A 48 -0.38 6.93 -1.05
C VAL A 48 -0.95 6.71 -2.46
N GLY A 49 -1.93 5.81 -2.61
CA GLY A 49 -2.61 5.59 -3.90
C GLY A 49 -2.08 4.42 -4.74
N LYS A 50 -1.26 3.51 -4.18
CA LYS A 50 -0.75 2.31 -4.88
C LYS A 50 -1.88 1.47 -5.50
N THR A 51 -2.91 1.16 -4.71
CA THR A 51 -4.10 0.43 -5.16
C THR A 51 -4.82 1.16 -6.31
N SER A 52 -4.84 2.49 -6.31
CA SER A 52 -5.41 3.29 -7.41
C SER A 52 -4.56 3.18 -8.68
N VAL A 53 -3.23 3.33 -8.57
CA VAL A 53 -2.30 3.20 -9.69
C VAL A 53 -2.42 1.82 -10.35
N VAL A 54 -2.38 0.75 -9.57
CA VAL A 54 -2.51 -0.62 -10.09
C VAL A 54 -3.92 -0.90 -10.62
N SER A 55 -4.96 -0.29 -10.05
CA SER A 55 -6.32 -0.40 -10.58
C SER A 55 -6.46 0.26 -11.95
N VAL A 56 -5.92 1.47 -12.11
CA VAL A 56 -5.91 2.18 -13.40
C VAL A 56 -5.11 1.39 -14.44
N MET A 57 -3.93 0.88 -14.06
CA MET A 57 -3.15 -0.01 -14.92
C MET A 57 -3.95 -1.23 -15.36
N ALA A 58 -4.62 -1.92 -14.43
CA ALA A 58 -5.42 -3.11 -14.72
C ALA A 58 -6.61 -2.81 -15.66
N GLU A 59 -7.29 -1.67 -15.49
CA GLU A 59 -8.35 -1.25 -16.40
C GLU A 59 -7.83 -0.87 -17.79
N LYS A 60 -6.64 -0.26 -17.89
CA LYS A 60 -5.97 -0.01 -19.18
C LYS A 60 -5.58 -1.32 -19.87
N LEU A 61 -5.03 -2.26 -19.11
CA LEU A 61 -4.67 -3.59 -19.59
C LEU A 61 -5.88 -4.33 -20.15
N LYS A 62 -7.00 -4.37 -19.41
CA LYS A 62 -8.25 -5.04 -19.80
C LYS A 62 -8.82 -4.56 -21.15
N ARG A 63 -8.56 -3.31 -21.54
CA ARG A 63 -8.99 -2.76 -22.84
C ARG A 63 -8.19 -3.31 -24.02
N LYS A 64 -7.00 -3.87 -23.78
CA LYS A 64 -6.18 -4.50 -24.82
C LYS A 64 -6.70 -5.92 -25.12
N ARG A 65 -6.95 -6.22 -26.39
CA ARG A 65 -7.50 -7.51 -26.82
C ARG A 65 -6.62 -8.67 -26.34
N GLY A 66 -7.24 -9.66 -25.69
CA GLY A 66 -6.57 -10.87 -25.20
C GLY A 66 -5.67 -10.65 -23.98
N HIS A 67 -5.75 -9.49 -23.31
CA HIS A 67 -5.01 -9.25 -22.07
C HIS A 67 -5.96 -9.37 -20.88
N HIS A 68 -5.53 -10.08 -19.84
CA HIS A 68 -6.37 -10.42 -18.70
C HIS A 68 -5.61 -10.29 -17.38
N TYR A 69 -6.31 -9.93 -16.32
CA TYR A 69 -5.73 -9.88 -14.97
C TYR A 69 -6.58 -10.62 -13.94
N ILE A 70 -5.92 -11.09 -12.88
CA ILE A 70 -6.51 -11.59 -11.64
C ILE A 70 -5.88 -10.81 -10.48
N TYR A 71 -6.72 -10.21 -9.63
CA TYR A 71 -6.30 -9.28 -8.57
C TYR A 71 -6.58 -9.85 -7.19
N PHE A 72 -5.52 -10.08 -6.42
CA PHE A 72 -5.54 -10.49 -5.01
C PHE A 72 -5.27 -9.28 -4.12
N ASN A 73 -6.04 -9.15 -3.03
CA ASN A 73 -5.87 -8.05 -2.06
C ASN A 73 -5.71 -8.59 -0.64
N PHE A 74 -4.54 -8.36 -0.06
CA PHE A 74 -4.19 -8.81 1.29
C PHE A 74 -4.27 -7.71 2.35
N SER A 75 -4.77 -6.52 2.02
CA SER A 75 -4.78 -5.37 2.95
C SER A 75 -5.49 -5.66 4.28
N ARG A 76 -6.58 -6.45 4.25
CA ARG A 76 -7.33 -6.88 5.44
C ARG A 76 -6.50 -7.72 6.43
N PHE A 77 -5.37 -8.27 6.00
CA PHE A 77 -4.53 -9.17 6.78
C PHE A 77 -3.25 -8.51 7.26
N LEU A 78 -3.06 -7.21 7.06
CA LEU A 78 -1.78 -6.56 7.39
C LEU A 78 -1.38 -6.75 8.86
N GLY A 79 -2.34 -6.77 9.79
CA GLY A 79 -2.09 -7.07 11.21
C GLY A 79 -2.17 -8.55 11.60
N ALA A 80 -2.44 -9.47 10.68
CA ALA A 80 -2.65 -10.88 11.02
C ALA A 80 -1.32 -11.62 11.22
N ARG A 81 -1.11 -12.27 12.38
CA ARG A 81 0.13 -13.06 12.63
C ARG A 81 0.34 -14.21 11.64
N ALA A 82 -0.75 -14.69 11.04
CA ALA A 82 -0.73 -15.75 10.05
C ALA A 82 -1.90 -15.60 9.08
N ILE A 83 -1.70 -16.04 7.83
CA ILE A 83 -2.76 -16.24 6.85
C ILE A 83 -2.74 -17.70 6.36
N SER A 84 -3.84 -18.13 5.75
CA SER A 84 -4.05 -19.46 5.19
C SER A 84 -4.26 -19.40 3.68
N ILE A 85 -4.24 -20.57 3.02
CA ILE A 85 -4.59 -20.66 1.59
C ILE A 85 -6.02 -20.17 1.31
N SER A 86 -6.92 -20.22 2.29
CA SER A 86 -8.30 -19.73 2.14
C SER A 86 -8.40 -18.22 1.97
N ASP A 87 -7.34 -17.51 2.38
CA ASP A 87 -7.21 -16.06 2.28
C ASP A 87 -6.71 -15.60 0.90
N ILE A 88 -6.18 -16.52 0.09
CA ILE A 88 -5.72 -16.29 -1.28
C ILE A 88 -6.90 -16.41 -2.24
N GLU A 89 -7.69 -15.35 -2.28
CA GLU A 89 -8.88 -15.26 -3.12
C GLU A 89 -8.85 -14.00 -3.98
N PRO A 90 -9.11 -14.11 -5.30
CA PRO A 90 -9.19 -12.93 -6.14
C PRO A 90 -10.36 -12.03 -5.71
N ARG A 91 -10.08 -10.74 -5.55
CA ARG A 91 -11.10 -9.72 -5.28
C ARG A 91 -11.67 -9.09 -6.54
N ARG A 92 -10.92 -9.15 -7.63
CA ARG A 92 -11.32 -8.58 -8.93
C ARG A 92 -10.59 -9.33 -10.03
N THR A 93 -11.21 -9.42 -11.20
CA THR A 93 -10.60 -10.00 -12.40
C THR A 93 -11.22 -9.39 -13.64
N SER A 94 -10.49 -9.44 -14.76
CA SER A 94 -11.04 -9.14 -16.09
C SER A 94 -11.93 -10.27 -16.65
N LEU A 95 -11.99 -11.41 -15.95
CA LEU A 95 -12.68 -12.64 -16.36
C LEU A 95 -13.99 -12.82 -15.58
N LYS A 96 -14.84 -13.76 -16.02
CA LYS A 96 -16.00 -14.18 -15.22
C LYS A 96 -15.50 -14.99 -14.02
N MET A 97 -15.97 -14.66 -12.83
CA MET A 97 -15.59 -15.35 -11.60
C MET A 97 -16.80 -15.54 -10.70
N ILE A 98 -16.85 -16.70 -10.05
CA ILE A 98 -17.79 -17.02 -8.98
C ILE A 98 -16.97 -17.44 -7.77
N THR A 99 -17.33 -16.92 -6.60
CA THR A 99 -16.68 -17.27 -5.33
C THR A 99 -17.63 -18.10 -4.49
N ALA A 100 -17.13 -19.20 -3.94
CA ALA A 100 -17.79 -20.00 -2.91
C ALA A 100 -16.98 -19.95 -1.61
N SER A 101 -17.53 -20.50 -0.52
CA SER A 101 -16.86 -20.49 0.79
C SER A 101 -15.49 -21.19 0.73
N LYS A 102 -15.40 -22.35 0.07
CA LYS A 102 -14.21 -23.20 0.00
C LYS A 102 -13.48 -23.19 -1.34
N SER A 103 -13.96 -22.45 -2.33
CA SER A 103 -13.33 -22.39 -3.65
C SER A 103 -13.67 -21.10 -4.39
N TYR A 104 -12.97 -20.83 -5.49
CA TYR A 104 -13.38 -19.83 -6.47
C TYR A 104 -13.20 -20.40 -7.87
N THR A 105 -14.13 -20.08 -8.77
CA THR A 105 -14.11 -20.54 -10.15
C THR A 105 -13.87 -19.36 -11.06
N VAL A 106 -12.85 -19.44 -11.91
CA VAL A 106 -12.57 -18.46 -12.96
C VAL A 106 -12.87 -19.09 -14.31
N SER A 107 -13.69 -18.41 -15.10
CA SER A 107 -14.10 -18.89 -16.43
C SER A 107 -13.50 -18.03 -17.54
N PHE A 108 -12.91 -18.70 -18.53
CA PHE A 108 -12.30 -18.11 -19.70
C PHE A 108 -12.80 -18.84 -20.96
N ARG A 109 -13.51 -18.13 -21.87
CA ARG A 109 -14.01 -18.68 -23.16
C ARG A 109 -14.65 -20.08 -23.04
N GLY A 110 -15.47 -20.31 -22.01
CA GLY A 110 -16.14 -21.58 -21.77
C GLY A 110 -15.35 -22.61 -20.96
N ILE A 111 -14.05 -22.41 -20.74
CA ILE A 111 -13.24 -23.21 -19.81
C ILE A 111 -13.42 -22.64 -18.41
N SER A 112 -13.78 -23.48 -17.43
CA SER A 112 -13.88 -23.07 -16.04
C SER A 112 -12.86 -23.82 -15.20
N VAL A 113 -12.09 -23.08 -14.41
CA VAL A 113 -11.14 -23.65 -13.45
C VAL A 113 -11.62 -23.32 -12.04
N GLU A 114 -11.93 -24.34 -11.27
CA GLU A 114 -12.20 -24.21 -9.84
C GLU A 114 -10.88 -24.33 -9.08
N VAL A 115 -10.60 -23.36 -8.21
CA VAL A 115 -9.49 -23.39 -7.26
C VAL A 115 -10.04 -23.66 -5.87
N ARG A 116 -9.79 -24.86 -5.36
CA ARG A 116 -10.20 -25.25 -4.01
C ARG A 116 -9.20 -24.76 -2.97
N LYS A 117 -9.72 -24.42 -1.80
CA LYS A 117 -9.00 -23.83 -0.66
C LYS A 117 -9.06 -24.74 0.57
N THR A 118 -9.17 -26.06 0.34
CA THR A 118 -9.43 -27.12 1.33
C THR A 118 -8.17 -27.76 1.88
N SER A 119 -7.17 -28.01 1.02
CA SER A 119 -5.82 -28.41 1.42
C SER A 119 -4.77 -27.69 0.58
N ILE A 120 -3.51 -27.73 1.01
CA ILE A 120 -2.40 -27.04 0.35
C ILE A 120 -2.09 -27.70 -0.99
N GLU A 121 -2.14 -29.02 -1.05
CA GLU A 121 -1.89 -29.82 -2.24
C GLU A 121 -2.96 -29.53 -3.30
N GLU A 122 -4.24 -29.52 -2.89
CA GLU A 122 -5.35 -29.17 -3.79
C GLU A 122 -5.25 -27.73 -4.27
N PHE A 123 -5.03 -26.78 -3.36
CA PHE A 123 -4.87 -25.37 -3.72
C PHE A 123 -3.71 -25.17 -4.70
N SER A 124 -2.55 -25.76 -4.43
CA SER A 124 -1.36 -25.57 -5.27
C SER A 124 -1.59 -26.14 -6.68
N ARG A 125 -2.14 -27.36 -6.78
CA ARG A 125 -2.48 -27.98 -8.07
C ARG A 125 -3.53 -27.19 -8.84
N ASP A 126 -4.60 -26.77 -8.17
CA ASP A 126 -5.70 -26.07 -8.81
C ASP A 126 -5.28 -24.64 -9.20
N PHE A 127 -4.46 -23.97 -8.39
CA PHE A 127 -3.85 -22.67 -8.70
C PHE A 127 -2.88 -22.75 -9.90
N SER A 128 -1.97 -23.74 -9.94
CA SER A 128 -1.12 -23.95 -11.12
C SER A 128 -1.95 -24.26 -12.38
N THR A 129 -3.07 -24.97 -12.24
CA THR A 129 -4.02 -25.19 -13.35
C THR A 129 -4.68 -23.89 -13.80
N LEU A 130 -5.09 -23.02 -12.87
CA LEU A 130 -5.63 -21.70 -13.20
C LEU A 130 -4.61 -20.86 -13.98
N VAL A 131 -3.36 -20.81 -13.54
CA VAL A 131 -2.31 -20.04 -14.23
C VAL A 131 -2.02 -20.63 -15.61
N ARG A 132 -1.94 -21.96 -15.74
CA ARG A 132 -1.76 -22.63 -17.04
C ARG A 132 -2.89 -22.28 -18.01
N VAL A 133 -4.14 -22.37 -17.57
CA VAL A 133 -5.30 -22.04 -18.42
C VAL A 133 -5.30 -20.56 -18.77
N LEU A 134 -4.97 -19.66 -17.84
CA LEU A 134 -4.82 -18.23 -18.11
C LEU A 134 -3.75 -18.00 -19.18
N SER A 135 -2.57 -18.63 -19.05
CA SER A 135 -1.47 -18.52 -20.00
C SER A 135 -1.87 -19.01 -21.39
N GLN A 136 -2.41 -20.22 -21.52
CA GLN A 136 -2.77 -20.80 -22.82
C GLN A 136 -3.85 -20.02 -23.58
N ASN A 137 -4.66 -19.24 -22.85
CA ASN A 137 -5.82 -18.59 -23.40
C ASN A 137 -5.72 -17.05 -23.47
N SER A 138 -4.63 -16.46 -22.99
CA SER A 138 -4.38 -15.02 -23.05
C SER A 138 -3.16 -14.69 -23.90
N ARG A 139 -3.17 -13.52 -24.52
CA ARG A 139 -1.95 -12.93 -25.09
C ARG A 139 -1.00 -12.48 -23.98
N LEU A 140 -1.55 -11.96 -22.88
CA LEU A 140 -0.84 -11.63 -21.65
C LEU A 140 -1.80 -11.83 -20.47
N GLY A 141 -1.39 -12.62 -19.49
CA GLY A 141 -2.04 -12.72 -18.19
C GLY A 141 -1.27 -11.94 -17.13
N VAL A 142 -1.96 -11.25 -16.22
CA VAL A 142 -1.32 -10.51 -15.13
C VAL A 142 -1.89 -10.95 -13.79
N LEU A 143 -1.02 -11.42 -12.89
CA LEU A 143 -1.39 -11.72 -11.51
C LEU A 143 -0.96 -10.55 -10.63
N ILE A 144 -1.93 -9.93 -9.97
CA ILE A 144 -1.72 -8.73 -9.15
C ILE A 144 -1.88 -9.12 -7.68
N PHE A 145 -0.85 -8.88 -6.86
CA PHE A 145 -0.83 -9.13 -5.43
C PHE A 145 -0.66 -7.80 -4.68
N ASP A 146 -1.78 -7.23 -4.22
CA ASP A 146 -1.82 -5.98 -3.46
C ASP A 146 -1.54 -6.25 -1.98
N GLU A 147 -0.58 -5.54 -1.40
CA GLU A 147 -0.02 -5.77 -0.06
C GLU A 147 0.64 -7.16 0.09
N ALA A 148 1.45 -7.52 -0.91
CA ALA A 148 2.04 -8.86 -1.05
C ALA A 148 2.99 -9.27 0.09
N GLN A 149 3.52 -8.33 0.87
CA GLN A 149 4.36 -8.66 2.05
C GLN A 149 3.61 -9.53 3.07
N VAL A 150 2.27 -9.51 3.05
CA VAL A 150 1.45 -10.35 3.92
C VAL A 150 1.68 -11.84 3.63
N LEU A 151 2.01 -12.21 2.38
CA LEU A 151 2.27 -13.59 1.97
C LEU A 151 3.45 -14.23 2.71
N ALA A 152 4.37 -13.44 3.29
CA ALA A 152 5.44 -13.93 4.16
C ALA A 152 4.94 -14.69 5.40
N ARG A 153 3.66 -14.51 5.76
CA ARG A 153 3.01 -15.13 6.92
C ARG A 153 2.02 -16.23 6.50
N LEU A 154 2.07 -16.67 5.25
CA LEU A 154 1.28 -17.80 4.78
C LEU A 154 1.75 -19.08 5.47
N LYS A 155 0.85 -19.72 6.21
CA LYS A 155 1.16 -20.96 6.92
C LYS A 155 1.28 -22.12 5.95
N ASN A 156 2.28 -22.98 6.20
CA ASN A 156 2.45 -24.30 5.61
C ASN A 156 2.67 -24.31 4.07
N LEU A 157 2.74 -23.15 3.42
CA LEU A 157 3.04 -23.02 2.00
C LEU A 157 3.96 -21.82 1.78
N ASP A 158 5.13 -22.06 1.18
CA ASP A 158 5.97 -20.98 0.66
C ASP A 158 5.48 -20.56 -0.73
N PHE A 159 4.69 -19.49 -0.77
CA PHE A 159 4.11 -19.01 -2.03
C PHE A 159 5.16 -18.57 -3.06
N ARG A 160 6.41 -18.31 -2.65
CA ARG A 160 7.50 -17.92 -3.56
C ARG A 160 7.84 -19.03 -4.55
N GLY A 161 7.72 -20.29 -4.15
CA GLY A 161 7.92 -21.43 -5.05
C GLY A 161 6.93 -21.38 -6.23
N LEU A 162 5.66 -21.05 -5.97
CA LEU A 162 4.64 -20.88 -7.00
C LEU A 162 4.95 -19.66 -7.89
N LEU A 163 5.37 -18.52 -7.31
CA LEU A 163 5.76 -17.35 -8.09
C LEU A 163 6.92 -17.64 -9.05
N GLN A 164 7.90 -18.42 -8.58
CA GLN A 164 9.03 -18.86 -9.39
C GLN A 164 8.59 -19.84 -10.49
N GLU A 165 7.80 -20.86 -10.17
CA GLU A 165 7.23 -21.79 -11.17
C GLU A 165 6.49 -21.04 -12.28
N ILE A 166 5.66 -20.05 -11.91
CA ILE A 166 4.88 -19.26 -12.86
C ILE A 166 5.79 -18.53 -13.84
N THR A 167 6.82 -17.86 -13.32
CA THR A 167 7.69 -16.99 -14.12
C THR A 167 8.70 -17.76 -14.95
N ASP A 168 9.14 -18.93 -14.49
CA ASP A 168 10.00 -19.83 -15.25
C ASP A 168 9.21 -20.58 -16.36
N SER A 169 7.92 -20.86 -16.14
CA SER A 169 7.12 -21.72 -17.05
C SER A 169 6.25 -20.94 -18.05
N TYR A 170 5.78 -19.73 -17.71
CA TYR A 170 4.79 -19.01 -18.50
C TYR A 170 5.28 -17.60 -18.90
N PRO A 171 5.98 -17.45 -20.04
CA PRO A 171 6.57 -16.17 -20.44
C PRO A 171 5.54 -15.08 -20.77
N ASN A 172 4.28 -15.46 -20.95
CA ASN A 172 3.16 -14.54 -21.16
C ASN A 172 2.35 -14.27 -19.88
N ILE A 173 2.89 -14.61 -18.70
CA ILE A 173 2.31 -14.23 -17.41
C ILE A 173 3.26 -13.25 -16.71
N SER A 174 2.74 -12.06 -16.40
CA SER A 174 3.48 -11.06 -15.60
C SER A 174 2.91 -10.93 -14.20
N LEU A 175 3.77 -10.54 -13.27
CA LEU A 175 3.42 -10.39 -11.86
C LEU A 175 3.47 -8.92 -11.47
N VAL A 176 2.49 -8.46 -10.70
CA VAL A 176 2.49 -7.12 -10.09
C VAL A 176 2.37 -7.26 -8.59
N PHE A 177 3.28 -6.64 -7.85
CA PHE A 177 3.27 -6.61 -6.40
C PHE A 177 3.13 -5.18 -5.92
N THR A 178 2.35 -4.96 -4.87
CA THR A 178 2.39 -3.71 -4.11
C THR A 178 2.75 -4.00 -2.66
N GLY A 179 3.34 -3.03 -1.98
CA GLY A 179 3.57 -3.14 -0.54
C GLY A 179 3.65 -1.81 0.16
N SER A 180 2.90 -1.67 1.25
CA SER A 180 2.97 -0.52 2.14
C SER A 180 4.16 -0.55 3.09
N MET A 181 4.82 -1.70 3.22
CA MET A 181 6.03 -1.92 4.00
C MET A 181 7.15 -2.30 3.01
N PRO A 182 7.82 -1.30 2.39
CA PRO A 182 8.66 -1.53 1.23
C PRO A 182 9.79 -2.54 1.47
N GLY A 183 10.50 -2.38 2.58
CA GLY A 183 11.60 -3.28 2.92
C GLY A 183 11.12 -4.70 3.22
N MET A 184 9.96 -4.85 3.87
CA MET A 184 9.38 -6.16 4.15
C MET A 184 8.97 -6.90 2.86
N LEU A 185 8.41 -6.19 1.87
CA LEU A 185 8.07 -6.80 0.59
C LEU A 185 9.33 -7.23 -0.17
N ILE A 186 10.35 -6.37 -0.23
CA ILE A 186 11.60 -6.68 -0.93
C ILE A 186 12.31 -7.86 -0.25
N GLU A 187 12.37 -7.90 1.07
CA GLU A 187 12.93 -9.02 1.83
C GLU A 187 12.15 -10.32 1.60
N TYR A 188 10.82 -10.26 1.54
CA TYR A 188 9.99 -11.43 1.24
C TYR A 188 10.27 -11.98 -0.17
N LEU A 189 10.25 -11.11 -1.20
CA LEU A 189 10.44 -11.50 -2.59
C LEU A 189 11.90 -11.90 -2.89
N ASN A 190 12.86 -11.37 -2.15
CA ASN A 190 14.29 -11.63 -2.31
C ASN A 190 15.00 -11.85 -0.96
N PRO A 191 14.80 -13.02 -0.31
CA PRO A 191 15.27 -13.30 1.06
C PRO A 191 16.76 -13.59 1.19
N GLY A 192 17.48 -13.75 0.08
CA GLY A 192 18.86 -14.26 0.07
C GLY A 192 19.77 -13.55 -0.93
N PRO A 193 21.07 -13.92 -0.95
CA PRO A 193 22.05 -13.31 -1.85
C PRO A 193 21.79 -13.66 -3.32
N SER A 194 21.19 -14.82 -3.60
CA SER A 194 20.76 -15.21 -4.94
C SER A 194 19.39 -14.61 -5.26
N LYS A 195 19.35 -13.66 -6.20
CA LYS A 195 18.09 -13.12 -6.70
C LYS A 195 17.31 -14.21 -7.46
N PRO A 196 16.05 -14.52 -7.06
CA PRO A 196 15.15 -15.36 -7.85
C PRO A 196 15.04 -14.81 -9.28
N ASN A 197 14.80 -15.69 -10.27
CA ASN A 197 14.78 -15.28 -11.68
C ASN A 197 13.82 -14.12 -11.95
N PHE A 198 12.60 -14.17 -11.40
CA PHE A 198 11.62 -13.09 -11.58
C PHE A 198 12.05 -11.76 -10.95
N MET A 199 12.89 -11.78 -9.92
CA MET A 199 13.44 -10.58 -9.30
C MET A 199 14.61 -9.97 -10.10
N ARG A 200 15.17 -10.70 -11.08
CA ARG A 200 16.22 -10.17 -11.98
C ARG A 200 15.66 -9.26 -13.06
N SER A 201 14.46 -9.58 -13.55
CA SER A 201 13.72 -8.75 -14.51
C SER A 201 12.68 -7.84 -13.86
N ALA A 202 12.51 -7.90 -12.54
CA ALA A 202 11.55 -7.06 -11.83
C ALA A 202 11.92 -5.58 -11.90
N GLU A 203 10.97 -4.75 -12.26
CA GLU A 203 11.08 -3.30 -12.24
C GLU A 203 10.46 -2.76 -10.94
N VAL A 204 11.24 -1.98 -10.17
CA VAL A 204 10.81 -1.43 -8.88
C VAL A 204 10.46 0.04 -9.04
N PHE A 205 9.23 0.39 -8.69
CA PHE A 205 8.68 1.73 -8.73
C PHE A 205 8.38 2.19 -7.30
N THR A 206 8.66 3.45 -6.98
CA THR A 206 8.30 4.05 -5.69
C THR A 206 7.29 5.18 -5.91
N LEU A 207 6.15 5.10 -5.22
CA LEU A 207 5.10 6.09 -5.29
C LEU A 207 5.23 7.08 -4.11
N PRO A 208 5.57 8.35 -4.37
CA PRO A 208 5.73 9.36 -3.33
C PRO A 208 4.38 9.92 -2.87
N ARG A 209 4.43 10.63 -1.75
CA ARG A 209 3.35 11.50 -1.27
C ARG A 209 3.23 12.74 -2.16
N TRP A 210 2.10 13.43 -2.09
CA TRP A 210 1.96 14.72 -2.75
C TRP A 210 2.72 15.79 -1.96
N ASN A 211 3.38 16.69 -2.68
CA ASN A 211 3.88 17.92 -2.09
C ASN A 211 2.72 18.92 -1.89
N SER A 212 3.02 20.03 -1.21
CA SER A 212 2.03 21.07 -0.88
C SER A 212 1.29 21.59 -2.13
N GLU A 213 2.03 21.88 -3.20
CA GLU A 213 1.46 22.39 -4.46
C GLU A 213 0.57 21.38 -5.19
N GLU A 214 1.01 20.12 -5.30
CA GLU A 214 0.26 19.05 -5.98
C GLU A 214 -1.02 18.69 -5.22
N GLY A 215 -0.96 18.66 -3.88
CA GLY A 215 -2.13 18.44 -3.03
C GLY A 215 -3.09 19.63 -3.03
N LYS A 216 -2.58 20.87 -3.04
CA LYS A 216 -3.39 22.08 -3.15
C LYS A 216 -4.15 22.09 -4.48
N ALA A 217 -3.46 21.83 -5.59
CA ALA A 217 -4.06 21.77 -6.90
C ALA A 217 -5.15 20.69 -7.00
N TYR A 218 -4.93 19.52 -6.36
CA TYR A 218 -5.97 18.48 -6.24
C TYR A 218 -7.22 18.99 -5.53
N LEU A 219 -7.05 19.65 -4.38
CA LEU A 219 -8.17 20.19 -3.61
C LEU A 219 -8.92 21.28 -4.39
N MET A 220 -8.21 22.21 -5.01
CA MET A 220 -8.80 23.28 -5.82
C MET A 220 -9.63 22.73 -6.97
N GLU A 221 -9.08 21.79 -7.76
CA GLU A 221 -9.79 21.20 -8.89
C GLU A 221 -11.00 20.39 -8.40
N GLY A 222 -10.85 19.67 -7.29
CA GLY A 222 -11.95 18.96 -6.66
C GLY A 222 -13.07 19.91 -6.24
N PHE A 223 -12.80 20.96 -5.47
CA PHE A 223 -13.82 21.93 -5.06
C PHE A 223 -14.50 22.62 -6.24
N ARG A 224 -13.73 22.99 -7.28
CA ARG A 224 -14.26 23.53 -8.54
C ARG A 224 -15.27 22.58 -9.18
N SER A 225 -14.97 21.27 -9.21
CA SER A 225 -15.88 20.25 -9.75
C SER A 225 -17.20 20.10 -8.98
N TYR A 226 -17.23 20.51 -7.70
CA TYR A 226 -18.42 20.55 -6.86
C TYR A 226 -19.08 21.94 -6.79
N GLY A 227 -18.59 22.92 -7.54
CA GLY A 227 -19.11 24.29 -7.52
C GLY A 227 -18.76 25.06 -6.23
N ILE A 228 -17.80 24.58 -5.44
CA ILE A 228 -17.36 25.22 -4.21
C ILE A 228 -16.22 26.18 -4.55
N ARG A 229 -16.37 27.45 -4.19
CA ARG A 229 -15.33 28.47 -4.35
C ARG A 229 -14.55 28.62 -3.05
N VAL A 230 -13.25 28.35 -3.11
CA VAL A 230 -12.33 28.58 -2.00
C VAL A 230 -11.42 29.74 -2.38
N THR A 231 -11.40 30.79 -1.57
CA THR A 231 -10.54 31.98 -1.80
C THR A 231 -9.23 31.92 -1.03
N ASN A 232 -9.14 31.06 -0.01
CA ASN A 232 -7.97 30.95 0.87
C ASN A 232 -7.09 29.75 0.47
N GLU A 233 -6.27 29.92 -0.55
CA GLU A 233 -5.38 28.85 -1.03
C GLU A 233 -4.29 28.46 -0.02
N LEU A 234 -3.90 29.39 0.87
CA LEU A 234 -2.93 29.13 1.93
C LEU A 234 -3.45 28.08 2.92
N GLU A 235 -4.74 28.11 3.22
CA GLU A 235 -5.39 27.13 4.09
C GLU A 235 -5.40 25.72 3.48
N LEU A 236 -5.54 25.62 2.15
CA LEU A 236 -5.43 24.34 1.45
C LEU A 236 -4.01 23.78 1.50
N SER A 237 -3.01 24.64 1.33
CA SER A 237 -1.58 24.26 1.45
C SER A 237 -1.28 23.73 2.86
N ARG A 238 -1.74 24.47 3.87
CA ARG A 238 -1.63 24.08 5.28
C ARG A 238 -2.33 22.75 5.56
N ALA A 239 -3.54 22.54 5.04
CA ALA A 239 -4.25 21.27 5.20
C ALA A 239 -3.47 20.09 4.59
N VAL A 240 -2.84 20.28 3.42
CA VAL A 240 -2.01 19.25 2.78
C VAL A 240 -0.80 18.90 3.64
N GLU A 241 -0.11 19.91 4.17
CA GLU A 241 1.06 19.73 5.05
C GLU A 241 0.70 19.06 6.37
N GLU A 242 -0.37 19.50 7.03
CA GLU A 242 -0.85 18.90 8.28
C GLU A 242 -1.35 17.46 8.10
N LEU A 243 -1.88 17.12 6.91
CA LEU A 243 -2.25 15.75 6.54
C LEU A 243 -1.07 14.94 5.97
N GLY A 244 0.15 15.47 6.09
CA GLY A 244 1.39 14.80 5.76
C GLY A 244 1.59 14.53 4.26
N GLY A 245 0.88 15.24 3.38
CA GLY A 245 0.93 15.02 1.94
C GLY A 245 0.30 13.70 1.49
N VAL A 246 -0.44 12.98 2.34
CA VAL A 246 -0.96 11.65 2.05
C VAL A 246 -2.25 11.75 1.20
N PRO A 247 -2.25 11.30 -0.07
CA PRO A 247 -3.39 11.40 -0.98
C PRO A 247 -4.72 10.92 -0.39
N GLY A 248 -4.73 9.80 0.32
CA GLY A 248 -5.94 9.27 0.95
C GLY A 248 -6.55 10.20 2.01
N PHE A 249 -5.71 10.84 2.84
CA PHE A 249 -6.17 11.80 3.86
C PHE A 249 -6.62 13.12 3.23
N ILE A 250 -5.91 13.60 2.21
CA ILE A 250 -6.27 14.82 1.46
C ILE A 250 -7.59 14.63 0.72
N SER A 251 -7.83 13.46 0.11
CA SER A 251 -9.12 13.13 -0.51
C SER A 251 -10.26 13.03 0.51
N HIS A 252 -9.99 12.47 1.70
CA HIS A 252 -10.95 12.46 2.80
C HIS A 252 -11.31 13.90 3.22
N TYR A 253 -10.31 14.76 3.41
CA TYR A 253 -10.51 16.17 3.72
C TYR A 253 -11.39 16.89 2.70
N GLY A 254 -11.09 16.77 1.41
CA GLY A 254 -11.91 17.36 0.36
C GLY A 254 -13.36 16.84 0.38
N LEU A 255 -13.55 15.55 0.64
CA LEU A 255 -14.90 14.96 0.77
C LEU A 255 -15.65 15.50 2.00
N THR A 256 -14.98 15.63 3.14
CA THR A 256 -15.57 16.19 4.37
C THR A 256 -16.00 17.63 4.16
N VAL A 257 -15.17 18.47 3.53
CA VAL A 257 -15.54 19.85 3.16
C VAL A 257 -16.80 19.86 2.29
N VAL A 258 -16.84 19.04 1.23
CA VAL A 258 -18.02 18.95 0.35
C VAL A 258 -19.28 18.56 1.13
N ASN A 259 -19.17 17.63 2.06
CA ASN A 259 -20.31 17.19 2.88
C ASN A 259 -20.79 18.30 3.82
N LEU A 260 -19.88 19.02 4.49
CA LEU A 260 -20.23 20.15 5.36
C LEU A 260 -20.92 21.26 4.58
N VAL A 261 -20.39 21.63 3.41
CA VAL A 261 -20.99 22.67 2.55
C VAL A 261 -22.39 22.26 2.06
N ARG A 262 -22.57 21.00 1.68
CA ARG A 262 -23.90 20.46 1.32
C ARG A 262 -24.90 20.50 2.46
N ASN A 263 -24.42 20.42 3.70
CA ASN A 263 -25.23 20.52 4.91
C ASN A 263 -25.42 21.99 5.37
N GLY A 264 -25.11 22.97 4.50
CA GLY A 264 -25.40 24.39 4.73
C GLY A 264 -24.29 25.19 5.40
N LYS A 265 -23.08 24.61 5.57
CA LYS A 265 -21.93 25.37 6.06
C LYS A 265 -21.31 26.24 4.98
N ASP A 266 -20.90 27.45 5.34
CA ASP A 266 -20.07 28.27 4.46
C ASP A 266 -18.69 27.60 4.26
N PRO A 267 -18.09 27.65 3.05
CA PRO A 267 -16.76 27.09 2.83
C PRO A 267 -15.70 27.55 3.83
N LYS A 268 -15.72 28.81 4.27
CA LYS A 268 -14.74 29.34 5.25
C LYS A 268 -14.88 28.67 6.62
N GLU A 269 -16.09 28.26 7.00
CA GLU A 269 -16.33 27.49 8.22
C GLU A 269 -16.03 26.00 8.03
N ALA A 270 -16.36 25.47 6.85
CA ALA A 270 -16.23 24.05 6.53
C ALA A 270 -14.75 23.59 6.46
N LEU A 271 -13.85 24.42 5.93
CA LEU A 271 -12.43 24.10 5.78
C LEU A 271 -11.73 23.76 7.12
N PRO A 272 -11.77 24.61 8.18
CA PRO A 272 -11.10 24.28 9.44
C PRO A 272 -11.80 23.13 10.17
N MET A 273 -13.13 23.03 10.11
CA MET A 273 -13.88 21.90 10.70
C MET A 273 -13.50 20.56 10.06
N ALA A 274 -13.43 20.52 8.72
CA ALA A 274 -13.05 19.33 7.98
C ALA A 274 -11.59 18.94 8.22
N LEU A 275 -10.71 19.91 8.42
CA LEU A 275 -9.30 19.65 8.72
C LEU A 275 -9.19 18.93 10.06
N GLU A 276 -9.87 19.44 11.09
CA GLU A 276 -9.88 18.82 12.41
C GLU A 276 -10.48 17.40 12.39
N GLU A 277 -11.58 17.19 11.65
CA GLU A 277 -12.14 15.84 11.45
C GLU A 277 -11.17 14.92 10.72
N SER A 278 -10.52 15.40 9.66
CA SER A 278 -9.62 14.60 8.84
C SER A 278 -8.30 14.29 9.55
N ARG A 279 -7.80 15.21 10.39
CA ARG A 279 -6.66 14.95 11.29
C ARG A 279 -7.02 13.84 12.26
N ARG A 280 -8.16 13.91 12.93
CA ARG A 280 -8.63 12.84 13.85
C ARG A 280 -8.73 11.49 13.14
N TYR A 281 -9.31 11.46 11.94
CA TYR A 281 -9.34 10.24 11.12
C TYR A 281 -7.93 9.72 10.80
N ALA A 282 -7.02 10.61 10.38
CA ALA A 282 -5.67 10.23 10.02
C ALA A 282 -4.84 9.72 11.21
N LEU A 283 -5.01 10.33 12.39
CA LEU A 283 -4.40 9.86 13.65
C LEU A 283 -4.90 8.45 14.02
N ASP A 284 -6.22 8.20 13.92
CA ASP A 284 -6.79 6.88 14.19
C ASP A 284 -6.28 5.81 13.19
N GLU A 285 -6.13 6.19 11.93
CA GLU A 285 -5.57 5.31 10.90
C GLU A 285 -4.10 4.98 11.12
N TRP A 286 -3.28 5.95 11.54
CA TRP A 286 -1.90 5.71 11.95
C TRP A 286 -1.80 4.84 13.20
N ARG A 287 -2.71 5.05 14.17
CA ARG A 287 -2.82 4.21 15.37
C ARG A 287 -3.07 2.75 15.00
N LYS A 288 -4.06 2.48 14.14
CA LYS A 288 -4.33 1.12 13.64
C LYS A 288 -3.15 0.52 12.89
N ASP A 289 -2.39 1.32 12.15
CA ASP A 289 -1.21 0.85 11.42
C ASP A 289 -0.09 0.40 12.38
N ILE A 290 0.14 1.17 13.46
CA ILE A 290 1.08 0.81 14.53
C ILE A 290 0.60 -0.46 15.25
N GLU A 291 -0.67 -0.51 15.66
CA GLU A 291 -1.25 -1.69 16.33
C GLU A 291 -1.13 -2.95 15.47
N ALA A 292 -1.45 -2.84 14.17
CA ALA A 292 -1.30 -3.93 13.22
C ALA A 292 0.15 -4.39 13.10
N PHE A 293 1.11 -3.45 13.10
CA PHE A 293 2.53 -3.77 13.11
C PHE A 293 2.94 -4.48 14.41
N LEU A 294 2.62 -3.92 15.58
CA LEU A 294 2.99 -4.49 16.88
C LEU A 294 2.35 -5.85 17.14
N ASN A 295 1.14 -6.10 16.60
CA ASN A 295 0.53 -7.42 16.69
C ASN A 295 1.37 -8.50 15.98
N VAL A 296 2.13 -8.12 14.95
CA VAL A 296 3.04 -9.02 14.21
C VAL A 296 4.44 -9.01 14.83
N TYR A 297 4.95 -7.82 15.16
CA TYR A 297 6.27 -7.58 15.71
C TYR A 297 6.15 -7.24 17.20
N ASN A 298 5.91 -8.27 18.01
CA ASN A 298 5.56 -8.14 19.43
C ASN A 298 6.77 -7.78 20.32
N SER A 299 7.08 -6.49 20.44
CA SER A 299 8.09 -5.98 21.39
C SER A 299 7.86 -4.51 21.71
N GLU A 300 7.83 -4.17 23.00
CA GLU A 300 7.69 -2.80 23.51
C GLU A 300 8.82 -1.86 23.05
N VAL A 301 9.99 -2.42 22.72
CA VAL A 301 11.15 -1.67 22.22
C VAL A 301 10.82 -0.95 20.92
N TYR A 302 9.94 -1.50 20.06
CA TYR A 302 9.53 -0.82 18.83
C TYR A 302 8.82 0.51 19.13
N MET A 303 7.90 0.51 20.09
CA MET A 303 7.23 1.73 20.51
C MET A 303 8.20 2.69 21.17
N GLY A 304 9.08 2.20 22.05
CA GLY A 304 10.12 3.03 22.66
C GLY A 304 11.01 3.73 21.62
N VAL A 305 11.41 3.02 20.55
CA VAL A 305 12.21 3.61 19.47
C VAL A 305 11.42 4.70 18.75
N LEU A 306 10.16 4.44 18.41
CA LEU A 306 9.31 5.43 17.76
C LEU A 306 9.14 6.68 18.64
N GLU A 307 8.90 6.52 19.95
CA GLU A 307 8.75 7.64 20.89
C GLU A 307 10.01 8.48 21.01
N VAL A 308 11.16 7.81 21.11
CA VAL A 308 12.46 8.47 21.16
C VAL A 308 12.70 9.31 19.90
N LEU A 309 12.34 8.79 18.73
CA LEU A 309 12.51 9.49 17.46
C LEU A 309 11.47 10.61 17.27
N ALA A 310 10.23 10.43 17.73
CA ALA A 310 9.18 11.45 17.66
C ALA A 310 9.58 12.67 18.50
N LYS A 311 9.93 12.47 19.78
CA LYS A 311 10.34 13.53 20.71
C LYS A 311 11.63 14.25 20.33
N ALA A 312 12.48 13.62 19.52
CA ALA A 312 13.74 14.21 19.07
C ALA A 312 13.58 15.11 17.83
N TYR A 313 12.47 15.01 17.10
CA TYR A 313 12.22 15.81 15.90
C TYR A 313 12.30 17.31 16.22
N PRO A 314 12.93 18.15 15.38
CA PRO A 314 13.41 17.87 14.00
C PRO A 314 14.79 17.21 13.91
N SER A 315 15.42 16.83 15.02
CA SER A 315 16.75 16.20 15.00
C SER A 315 16.70 14.74 14.60
N ALA A 316 17.62 14.33 13.72
CA ALA A 316 17.83 12.91 13.39
C ALA A 316 18.92 12.28 14.29
N LEU A 317 18.59 11.15 14.92
CA LEU A 317 19.43 10.49 15.93
C LEU A 317 20.26 9.34 15.34
N ARG A 318 21.49 9.15 15.83
CA ARG A 318 22.27 7.93 15.60
C ARG A 318 21.73 6.78 16.45
N GLY A 319 21.93 5.53 16.01
CA GLY A 319 21.48 4.34 16.76
C GLY A 319 21.95 4.28 18.22
N ALA A 320 23.18 4.73 18.50
CA ALA A 320 23.70 4.81 19.88
C ALA A 320 23.02 5.88 20.74
N GLU A 321 22.49 6.94 20.15
CA GLU A 321 21.70 7.96 20.86
C GLU A 321 20.31 7.43 21.17
N VAL A 322 19.70 6.72 20.21
CA VAL A 322 18.42 6.01 20.42
C VAL A 322 18.56 5.01 21.56
N TYR A 323 19.60 4.16 21.53
CA TYR A 323 19.86 3.17 22.59
C TYR A 323 19.97 3.80 23.98
N ARG A 324 20.77 4.87 24.13
CA ARG A 324 20.94 5.56 25.42
C ARG A 324 19.62 6.12 25.95
N LYS A 325 18.77 6.66 25.08
CA LYS A 325 17.43 7.14 25.47
C LYS A 325 16.51 5.97 25.87
N LEU A 326 16.56 4.84 25.18
CA LEU A 326 15.82 3.64 25.60
C LEU A 326 16.30 3.12 26.96
N GLN A 327 17.60 3.24 27.28
CA GLN A 327 18.14 2.83 28.58
C GLN A 327 17.55 3.68 29.70
N SER A 328 17.42 4.99 29.51
CA SER A 328 16.78 5.87 30.49
C SER A 328 15.29 5.56 30.70
N LEU A 329 14.65 4.89 29.74
CA LEU A 329 13.26 4.44 29.81
C LEU A 329 13.12 3.02 30.37
N GLY A 330 14.22 2.32 30.68
CA GLY A 330 14.18 0.95 31.20
C GLY A 330 13.80 -0.14 30.19
N ILE A 331 13.64 0.20 28.91
CA ILE A 331 13.16 -0.71 27.84
C ILE A 331 14.23 -1.00 26.78
N ALA A 332 15.49 -0.63 27.03
CA ALA A 332 16.56 -0.91 26.08
C ALA A 332 16.83 -2.42 25.95
N PRO A 333 17.18 -2.89 24.74
CA PRO A 333 17.73 -4.23 24.58
C PRO A 333 18.98 -4.45 25.44
N ALA A 334 19.23 -5.70 25.84
CA ALA A 334 20.37 -6.06 26.68
C ALA A 334 21.74 -5.67 26.09
N ARG A 335 21.85 -5.58 24.75
CA ARG A 335 23.08 -5.19 24.05
C ARG A 335 22.79 -4.08 23.04
N ILE A 336 23.67 -3.10 22.95
CA ILE A 336 23.53 -1.94 22.04
C ILE A 336 23.35 -2.36 20.59
N GLN A 337 24.04 -3.41 20.11
CA GLN A 337 23.91 -3.86 18.73
C GLN A 337 22.49 -4.32 18.37
N HIS A 338 21.68 -4.75 19.35
CA HIS A 338 20.32 -5.19 19.09
C HIS A 338 19.40 -4.01 18.74
N VAL A 339 19.73 -2.76 19.10
CA VAL A 339 18.93 -1.57 18.72
C VAL A 339 18.80 -1.43 17.21
N TYR A 340 19.85 -1.81 16.46
CA TYR A 340 19.87 -1.71 15.01
C TYR A 340 18.87 -2.64 14.35
N LYS A 341 18.57 -3.80 14.96
CA LYS A 341 17.52 -4.70 14.47
C LYS A 341 16.13 -4.05 14.56
N TYR A 342 15.87 -3.30 15.64
CA TYR A 342 14.60 -2.58 15.81
C TYR A 342 14.48 -1.43 14.81
N LEU A 343 15.55 -0.64 14.65
CA LEU A 343 15.62 0.45 13.67
C LEU A 343 15.45 -0.06 12.23
N GLU A 344 16.14 -1.13 11.86
CA GLU A 344 16.06 -1.75 10.55
C GLU A 344 14.64 -2.28 10.27
N THR A 345 14.01 -2.95 11.24
CA THR A 345 12.64 -3.46 11.09
C THR A 345 11.64 -2.29 10.92
N LEU A 346 11.77 -1.21 11.69
CA LEU A 346 10.90 -0.02 11.56
C LEU A 346 11.12 0.72 10.23
N GLU A 347 12.36 0.75 9.73
CA GLU A 347 12.70 1.27 8.41
C GLU A 347 12.10 0.42 7.29
N LYS A 348 12.25 -0.91 7.38
CA LYS A 348 11.62 -1.86 6.45
C LYS A 348 10.09 -1.75 6.43
N ALA A 349 9.49 -1.49 7.60
CA ALA A 349 8.06 -1.23 7.75
C ALA A 349 7.64 0.15 7.20
N GLY A 350 8.58 1.07 7.04
CA GLY A 350 8.35 2.42 6.50
C GLY A 350 7.91 3.46 7.55
N PHE A 351 8.00 3.15 8.85
CA PHE A 351 7.72 4.11 9.92
C PHE A 351 8.89 5.06 10.18
N VAL A 352 10.11 4.59 9.93
CA VAL A 352 11.37 5.33 10.16
C VAL A 352 12.09 5.53 8.83
N ARG A 353 12.73 6.68 8.68
CA ARG A 353 13.68 6.98 7.60
C ARG A 353 15.09 6.99 8.15
N SER A 354 16.05 6.69 7.29
CA SER A 354 17.45 6.83 7.61
C SER A 354 18.26 7.47 6.48
N ALA A 355 19.30 8.22 6.88
CA ALA A 355 20.33 8.77 6.02
C ALA A 355 21.61 8.91 6.86
N GLU A 356 22.76 8.51 6.32
CA GLU A 356 24.06 8.61 7.02
C GLU A 356 24.05 8.03 8.45
N LYS A 357 23.35 6.90 8.66
CA LYS A 357 23.16 6.24 9.98
C LYS A 357 22.45 7.10 11.03
N ARG A 358 21.71 8.12 10.60
CA ARG A 358 20.78 8.90 11.41
C ARG A 358 19.35 8.52 11.05
N TYR A 359 18.48 8.49 12.05
CA TYR A 359 17.11 8.00 11.95
C TYR A 359 16.11 9.07 12.41
N TRP A 360 14.96 9.15 11.75
CA TRP A 360 13.86 10.04 12.13
C TRP A 360 12.51 9.51 11.63
N ILE A 361 11.42 10.07 12.16
CA ILE A 361 10.06 9.86 11.65
C ILE A 361 9.70 11.04 10.75
N GLU A 362 9.46 10.78 9.47
CA GLU A 362 9.15 11.82 8.47
C GLU A 362 7.75 12.43 8.68
N ASP A 363 6.76 11.58 8.98
CA ASP A 363 5.35 11.95 8.99
C ASP A 363 4.94 12.69 10.27
N PRO A 364 4.37 13.90 10.19
CA PRO A 364 3.97 14.68 11.37
C PRO A 364 2.85 14.01 12.19
N LEU A 365 1.88 13.38 11.54
CA LEU A 365 0.77 12.72 12.22
C LEU A 365 1.24 11.42 12.89
N LEU A 366 2.18 10.70 12.27
CA LEU A 366 2.79 9.54 12.92
C LEU A 366 3.54 9.93 14.20
N ARG A 367 4.29 11.05 14.19
CA ARG A 367 4.94 11.57 15.41
C ARG A 367 3.91 11.87 16.49
N GLU A 368 2.84 12.59 16.14
CA GLU A 368 1.77 12.95 17.08
C GLU A 368 1.05 11.72 17.67
N VAL A 369 0.76 10.71 16.85
CA VAL A 369 0.14 9.46 17.32
C VAL A 369 1.04 8.77 18.34
N VAL A 370 2.33 8.64 18.02
CA VAL A 370 3.30 7.95 18.89
C VAL A 370 3.42 8.65 20.24
N GLU A 371 3.44 9.99 20.28
CA GLU A 371 3.48 10.74 21.54
C GLU A 371 2.22 10.55 22.39
N LYS A 372 1.06 10.34 21.75
CA LYS A 372 -0.21 10.07 22.44
C LYS A 372 -0.32 8.65 22.98
N PHE A 373 0.35 7.67 22.36
CA PHE A 373 0.39 6.28 22.86
C PHE A 373 1.05 6.18 24.24
N SER A 374 2.01 7.05 24.55
CA SER A 374 2.76 7.03 25.81
C SER A 374 2.00 7.59 27.03
N LEU A 375 0.78 8.09 26.84
CA LEU A 375 -0.07 8.65 27.92
C LEU A 375 -0.99 7.60 28.56
N HIS A 376 -0.89 6.34 28.15
CA HIS A 376 -1.58 5.18 28.68
C HIS A 376 -0.57 4.08 28.97
#